data_AF-A0A4P0XLD1-F1
#
_entry.id   AF-A0A4P0XLD1-F1
#
_cell.length_a   1.000
_cell.length_b   1.000
_cell.length_c   1.000
_cell.angle_alpha   90.00
_cell.angle_beta   90.00
_cell.angle_gamma   90.00
#
_symmetry.space_group_name_H-M   'P 1'
#
loop_
_entity.id
_entity.type
_entity.pdbx_description
1 polymer ?
#
loop_
_entity_poly.entity_id
_entity_poly.type
_entity_poly.pdbx_seq_one_letter_code
_entity_poly.pdbx_strand_id
1 'polypeptide(L)'
;MPAVTQYIDGTGPLWKGALFPFLFITIACGAVSGFHALIASGTTPKLLANETDARFIGYGAMLMESFVAVMALVAASIIEPGLYFAMNTPPAGLGIVMPNLHEMGGENAAMIAAQLKEVTVHAAATVSSWGFVISPEQILQTAKDIGEPSVLNRAGGAPTLAVGIAHVFHKIIPMADMGFWYHFGILFEALFILTALDAGTRAGRFMLQDLLGNFVPFLKKTDSLVAGIIGTAGCVGLWGYLLYQGVVDPLGGVKSLWPLFGISNQMLAAVALVLGTVVLVKMQRTKYIWVTVIPAAWLLLCTTWALGLKLFSSNPQMEGFFFMAQQYKEKIAAGGELTAQQIANMNHIVVNNYTNAGLSILFLVVVYSIIFYGIKTWLNVRNNKVRTDKETPYVPVPEGGVKTSSHH
;
A
#
# COMPACT_ATOMS: atom_id res chain seq x y z
N MET A 1 -0.04 16.78 20.46
CA MET A 1 0.94 17.10 19.40
C MET A 1 0.50 18.37 18.68
N PRO A 2 1.43 19.21 18.18
CA PRO A 2 1.06 20.35 17.34
C PRO A 2 0.38 19.88 16.05
N ALA A 3 -0.48 20.72 15.46
CA ALA A 3 -1.19 20.41 14.22
C ALA A 3 -0.25 20.23 13.00
N VAL A 4 0.93 20.87 13.04
CA VAL A 4 2.01 20.70 12.07
C VAL A 4 3.28 20.38 12.85
N THR A 5 3.98 19.33 12.45
CA THR A 5 5.26 18.93 13.05
C THR A 5 6.43 19.47 12.23
N GLN A 6 7.60 19.54 12.85
CA GLN A 6 8.85 19.92 12.18
C GLN A 6 9.24 19.01 11.01
N TYR A 7 8.65 17.81 10.91
CA TYR A 7 8.97 16.81 9.88
C TYR A 7 8.17 16.97 8.58
N ILE A 8 7.34 18.01 8.46
CA ILE A 8 6.57 18.28 7.22
C ILE A 8 7.50 18.49 6.01
N ASP A 9 8.72 18.94 6.24
CA ASP A 9 9.77 19.16 5.25
C ASP A 9 10.47 17.88 4.77
N GLY A 10 10.17 16.73 5.40
CA GLY A 10 10.75 15.44 5.05
C GLY A 10 12.02 15.05 5.80
N THR A 11 12.39 15.81 6.84
CA THR A 11 13.54 15.51 7.72
C THR A 11 13.24 14.43 8.76
N GLY A 12 12.04 13.85 8.74
CA GLY A 12 11.58 12.85 9.69
C GLY A 12 12.47 11.60 9.82
N PRO A 13 12.45 10.94 11.00
CA PRO A 13 13.20 9.71 11.22
C PRO A 13 12.53 8.48 10.56
N LEU A 14 11.21 8.51 10.39
CA LEU A 14 10.43 7.39 9.81
C LEU A 14 10.43 7.39 8.28
N TRP A 15 10.31 8.56 7.66
CA TRP A 15 10.14 8.69 6.22
C TRP A 15 11.00 9.83 5.67
N LYS A 16 11.60 9.61 4.50
CA LYS A 16 12.42 10.60 3.79
C LYS A 16 11.63 11.24 2.64
N GLY A 17 11.65 12.57 2.60
CA GLY A 17 10.94 13.36 1.60
C GLY A 17 9.75 14.13 2.20
N ALA A 18 9.53 15.34 1.68
CA ALA A 18 8.51 16.25 2.18
C ALA A 18 7.10 15.66 2.07
N LEU A 19 6.21 16.08 2.98
CA LEU A 19 4.82 15.60 3.02
C LEU A 19 4.15 15.71 1.65
N PHE A 20 4.32 16.85 0.97
CA PHE A 20 3.83 17.03 -0.39
C PHE A 20 5.00 17.00 -1.40
N PRO A 21 4.86 16.26 -2.52
CA PRO A 21 3.70 15.48 -2.93
C PRO A 21 3.67 14.02 -2.42
N PHE A 22 4.64 13.60 -1.61
CA PHE A 22 4.85 12.17 -1.32
C PHE A 22 3.70 11.50 -0.60
N LEU A 23 2.91 12.23 0.19
CA LEU A 23 1.71 11.75 0.90
C LEU A 23 0.83 10.83 0.04
N PHE A 24 0.60 11.19 -1.23
CA PHE A 24 -0.26 10.43 -2.12
C PHE A 24 0.38 9.13 -2.60
N ILE A 25 1.69 9.08 -2.78
CA ILE A 25 2.38 7.85 -3.19
C ILE A 25 2.86 7.00 -2.02
N THR A 26 2.91 7.54 -0.80
CA THR A 26 3.35 6.80 0.39
C THR A 26 2.19 6.22 1.17
N ILE A 27 1.09 6.98 1.29
CA ILE A 27 -0.17 6.53 1.91
C ILE A 27 -1.15 6.15 0.80
N ALA A 28 -0.75 5.17 -0.01
CA ALA A 28 -1.40 4.80 -1.26
C ALA A 28 -2.90 4.55 -1.08
N CYS A 29 -3.33 3.77 -0.08
CA CYS A 29 -4.76 3.50 0.13
C CYS A 29 -5.46 4.47 1.08
N GLY A 30 -4.72 5.23 1.90
CA GLY A 30 -5.29 6.13 2.91
C GLY A 30 -5.55 7.57 2.42
N ALA A 31 -4.83 8.04 1.40
CA ALA A 31 -5.10 9.36 0.79
C ALA A 31 -6.17 9.26 -0.31
N VAL A 32 -5.95 8.40 -1.33
CA VAL A 32 -6.92 8.04 -2.38
C VAL A 32 -6.60 6.64 -2.91
N SER A 33 -7.57 5.74 -2.95
CA SER A 33 -7.36 4.35 -3.37
C SER A 33 -7.79 4.06 -4.81
N GLY A 34 -6.83 3.70 -5.67
CA GLY A 34 -7.12 3.17 -7.01
C GLY A 34 -7.62 1.72 -6.97
N PHE A 35 -7.14 0.93 -6.00
CA PHE A 35 -7.62 -0.43 -5.79
C PHE A 35 -9.13 -0.50 -5.55
N HIS A 36 -9.70 0.45 -4.81
CA HIS A 36 -11.16 0.54 -4.63
C HIS A 36 -11.91 0.68 -5.96
N ALA A 37 -11.34 1.37 -6.95
CA ALA A 37 -11.95 1.47 -8.28
C ALA A 37 -11.92 0.16 -9.07
N LEU A 38 -10.88 -0.66 -8.91
CA LEU A 38 -10.84 -2.02 -9.49
C LEU A 38 -11.90 -2.92 -8.87
N ILE A 39 -12.03 -2.89 -7.54
CA ILE A 39 -13.06 -3.66 -6.82
C ILE A 39 -14.46 -3.19 -7.24
N ALA A 40 -14.68 -1.87 -7.31
CA ALA A 40 -15.95 -1.27 -7.70
C ALA A 40 -16.36 -1.58 -9.15
N SER A 41 -15.41 -1.80 -10.06
CA SER A 41 -15.69 -2.15 -11.46
C SER A 41 -15.72 -3.66 -11.72
N GLY A 42 -14.97 -4.45 -10.94
CA GLY A 42 -14.80 -5.89 -11.18
C GLY A 42 -15.74 -6.77 -10.35
N THR A 43 -15.72 -6.62 -9.03
CA THR A 43 -16.40 -7.53 -8.08
C THR A 43 -17.71 -6.97 -7.57
N THR A 44 -17.75 -5.69 -7.19
CA THR A 44 -18.94 -5.07 -6.59
C THR A 44 -20.20 -5.22 -7.46
N PRO A 45 -20.19 -4.96 -8.78
CA PRO A 45 -21.40 -5.05 -9.59
C PRO A 45 -21.99 -6.47 -9.66
N LYS A 46 -21.18 -7.50 -9.39
CA LYS A 46 -21.59 -8.91 -9.37
C LYS A 46 -22.13 -9.36 -8.02
N LEU A 47 -21.84 -8.61 -6.96
CA LEU A 47 -22.28 -8.89 -5.59
C LEU A 47 -23.51 -8.08 -5.18
N LEU A 48 -23.80 -6.99 -5.90
CA LEU A 48 -25.02 -6.21 -5.70
C LEU A 48 -26.23 -6.95 -6.28
N ALA A 49 -27.31 -7.02 -5.50
CA ALA A 49 -28.57 -7.58 -5.96
C ALA A 49 -29.27 -6.65 -6.96
N ASN A 50 -29.15 -5.33 -6.75
CA ASN A 50 -29.69 -4.31 -7.65
C ASN A 50 -28.76 -3.08 -7.72
N GLU A 51 -28.90 -2.26 -8.76
CA GLU A 51 -28.10 -1.06 -8.95
C GLU A 51 -28.37 0.02 -7.88
N THR A 52 -29.60 0.07 -7.34
CA THR A 52 -29.97 1.06 -6.32
C THR A 52 -29.25 0.85 -4.98
N ASP A 53 -28.81 -0.37 -4.68
CA ASP A 53 -28.03 -0.71 -3.48
C ASP A 53 -26.60 -0.16 -3.55
N ALA A 54 -26.09 0.12 -4.76
CA ALA A 54 -24.72 0.60 -4.97
C ALA A 54 -24.40 1.85 -4.15
N ARG A 55 -25.35 2.78 -4.06
CA ARG A 55 -25.17 4.02 -3.30
C ARG A 55 -25.07 3.74 -1.80
N PHE A 56 -25.98 2.94 -1.25
CA PHE A 56 -26.00 2.66 0.19
C PHE A 56 -24.77 1.87 0.61
N ILE A 57 -24.46 0.79 -0.11
CA ILE A 57 -23.32 -0.08 0.19
C ILE A 57 -22.00 0.67 -0.02
N GLY A 58 -21.82 1.33 -1.17
CA GLY A 58 -20.57 2.05 -1.47
C GLY A 58 -20.31 3.21 -0.52
N TYR A 59 -21.31 4.06 -0.27
CA TYR A 59 -21.17 5.19 0.64
C TYR A 59 -21.02 4.74 2.10
N GLY A 60 -21.83 3.77 2.53
CA GLY A 60 -21.74 3.19 3.88
C GLY A 60 -20.39 2.56 4.16
N ALA A 61 -19.84 1.80 3.21
CA ALA A 61 -18.51 1.21 3.33
C ALA A 61 -17.41 2.27 3.50
N MET A 62 -17.44 3.34 2.70
CA MET A 62 -16.47 4.44 2.82
C MET A 62 -16.57 5.18 4.15
N LEU A 63 -17.78 5.35 4.70
CA LEU A 63 -17.97 5.93 6.04
C LEU A 63 -17.38 5.03 7.13
N MET A 64 -17.60 3.72 7.05
CA MET A 64 -17.06 2.76 8.02
C MET A 64 -15.53 2.68 7.94
N GLU A 65 -14.95 2.70 6.73
CA GLU A 65 -13.50 2.76 6.53
C GLU A 65 -12.92 4.06 7.11
N SER A 66 -13.58 5.20 6.86
CA SER A 66 -13.17 6.49 7.43
C SER A 66 -13.21 6.49 8.96
N PHE A 67 -14.23 5.86 9.55
CA PHE A 67 -14.33 5.70 11.00
C PHE A 67 -13.16 4.86 11.56
N VAL A 68 -12.84 3.73 10.93
CA VAL A 68 -11.68 2.91 11.33
C VAL A 68 -10.37 3.68 11.18
N ALA A 69 -10.20 4.47 10.12
CA ALA A 69 -9.03 5.31 9.92
C ALA A 69 -8.85 6.36 11.04
N VAL A 70 -9.95 7.01 11.45
CA VAL A 70 -9.93 7.94 12.60
C VAL A 70 -9.59 7.21 13.89
N MET A 71 -10.17 6.04 14.13
CA MET A 71 -9.84 5.22 15.31
C MET A 71 -8.36 4.84 15.33
N ALA A 72 -7.78 4.48 14.18
CA ALA A 72 -6.37 4.15 14.07
C ALA A 72 -5.47 5.36 14.34
N LEU A 73 -5.84 6.55 13.85
CA LEU A 73 -5.12 7.79 14.13
C LEU A 73 -5.17 8.14 15.62
N VAL A 74 -6.32 7.98 16.27
CA VAL A 74 -6.47 8.19 17.72
C VAL A 74 -5.61 7.21 18.49
N ALA A 75 -5.66 5.91 18.16
CA ALA A 75 -4.85 4.87 18.79
C ALA A 75 -3.34 5.18 18.68
N ALA A 76 -2.88 5.59 17.50
CA ALA A 76 -1.49 6.00 17.29
C ALA A 76 -1.13 7.26 18.09
N SER A 77 -2.04 8.23 18.21
CA SER A 77 -1.82 9.50 18.92
C SER A 77 -1.77 9.37 20.44
N ILE A 78 -2.24 8.25 20.99
CA ILE A 78 -2.20 7.93 22.43
C ILE A 78 -0.82 7.40 22.84
N ILE A 79 -0.07 6.81 21.90
CA ILE A 79 1.27 6.29 22.17
C ILE A 79 2.22 7.46 22.44
N GLU A 80 3.04 7.34 23.48
CA GLU A 80 4.07 8.32 23.80
C GLU A 80 5.03 8.48 22.60
N PRO A 81 5.34 9.71 22.15
CA PRO A 81 6.15 9.93 20.96
C PRO A 81 7.49 9.18 20.96
N GLY A 82 8.16 9.11 22.11
CA GLY A 82 9.42 8.38 22.24
C GLY A 82 9.27 6.88 21.98
N LEU A 83 8.22 6.26 22.52
CA LEU A 83 7.88 4.85 22.25
C LEU A 83 7.47 4.65 20.79
N TYR A 84 6.69 5.58 20.22
CA TYR A 84 6.29 5.54 18.81
C TYR A 84 7.51 5.52 17.88
N PHE A 85 8.47 6.41 18.11
CA PHE A 85 9.70 6.49 17.30
C PHE A 85 10.64 5.31 17.53
N ALA A 86 10.76 4.80 18.76
CA ALA A 86 11.56 3.60 19.05
C ALA A 86 11.02 2.37 18.32
N MET A 87 9.70 2.19 18.27
CA MET A 87 9.06 1.06 17.60
C MET A 87 9.07 1.17 16.07
N ASN A 88 8.78 2.37 15.55
CA ASN A 88 8.54 2.56 14.11
C ASN A 88 9.76 2.98 13.29
N THR A 89 10.87 3.37 13.93
CA THR A 89 12.08 3.70 13.17
C THR A 89 12.82 2.42 12.78
N PRO A 90 13.22 2.26 11.50
CA PRO A 90 14.03 1.12 11.08
C PRO A 90 15.33 1.00 11.89
N PRO A 91 15.88 -0.21 12.13
CA PRO A 91 17.12 -0.42 12.88
C PRO A 91 18.29 0.46 12.42
N ALA A 92 18.45 0.62 11.09
CA ALA A 92 19.46 1.49 10.51
C ALA A 92 19.29 2.97 10.89
N GLY A 93 18.05 3.45 11.04
CA GLY A 93 17.75 4.81 11.49
C GLY A 93 17.99 5.02 12.99
N LEU A 94 17.98 3.95 13.78
CA LEU A 94 18.30 3.95 15.20
C LEU A 94 19.79 3.72 15.49
N GLY A 95 20.58 3.34 14.48
CA GLY A 95 22.00 2.99 14.63
C GLY A 95 22.22 1.60 15.25
N ILE A 96 21.22 0.72 15.16
CA ILE A 96 21.23 -0.60 15.82
C ILE A 96 21.19 -1.75 14.80
N VAL A 97 21.71 -2.90 15.22
CA VAL A 97 21.51 -4.19 14.54
C VAL A 97 20.65 -5.05 15.46
N MET A 98 19.49 -5.47 14.98
CA MET A 98 18.59 -6.31 15.77
C MET A 98 19.19 -7.72 15.94
N PRO A 99 19.15 -8.31 17.16
CA PRO A 99 19.51 -9.70 17.34
C PRO A 99 18.46 -10.61 16.68
N ASN A 100 18.84 -11.86 16.36
CA ASN A 100 17.92 -12.82 15.74
C ASN A 100 16.89 -13.33 16.77
N LEU A 101 15.77 -12.61 16.90
CA LEU A 101 14.71 -12.93 17.86
C LEU A 101 14.08 -14.31 17.62
N HIS A 102 14.18 -14.89 16.42
CA HIS A 102 13.66 -16.23 16.12
C HIS A 102 14.41 -17.35 16.87
N GLU A 103 15.64 -17.10 17.30
CA GLU A 103 16.46 -18.04 18.07
C GLU A 103 16.30 -17.90 19.59
N MET A 104 15.42 -17.01 20.06
CA MET A 104 15.25 -16.71 21.49
C MET A 104 14.69 -17.89 22.31
N GLY A 105 14.23 -18.97 21.67
CA GLY A 105 13.84 -20.23 22.31
C GLY A 105 14.94 -21.31 22.34
N GLY A 106 16.12 -21.05 21.78
CA GLY A 106 17.22 -22.00 21.67
C GLY A 106 18.35 -21.80 22.69
N GLU A 107 19.47 -22.48 22.48
CA GLU A 107 20.66 -22.44 23.36
C GLU A 107 21.24 -21.01 23.51
N ASN A 108 21.03 -20.15 22.52
CA ASN A 108 21.52 -18.77 22.48
C ASN A 108 20.61 -17.75 23.19
N ALA A 109 19.50 -18.18 23.82
CA ALA A 109 18.48 -17.29 24.38
C ALA A 109 19.04 -16.22 25.33
N ALA A 110 19.96 -16.59 26.23
CA ALA A 110 20.56 -15.67 27.19
C ALA A 110 21.42 -14.58 26.52
N MET A 111 22.17 -14.97 25.48
CA MET A 111 22.98 -14.04 24.69
C MET A 111 22.10 -13.08 23.89
N ILE A 112 21.03 -13.58 23.27
CA ILE A 112 20.07 -12.78 22.52
C ILE A 112 19.37 -11.78 23.45
N ALA A 113 18.98 -12.20 24.66
CA ALA A 113 18.37 -11.30 25.66
C ALA A 113 19.34 -10.20 26.12
N ALA A 114 20.62 -10.52 26.30
CA ALA A 114 21.65 -9.53 26.63
C ALA A 114 21.86 -8.52 25.49
N GLN A 115 22.00 -9.00 24.25
CA GLN A 115 22.10 -8.16 23.06
C GLN A 115 20.88 -7.26 22.90
N LEU A 116 19.67 -7.79 23.14
CA LEU A 116 18.45 -7.02 23.04
C LEU A 116 18.40 -5.88 24.05
N LYS A 117 18.90 -6.11 25.27
CA LYS A 117 19.00 -5.06 26.29
C LYS A 117 19.95 -3.94 25.82
N GLU A 118 21.12 -4.29 25.30
CA GLU A 118 22.08 -3.30 24.76
C GLU A 118 21.50 -2.50 23.59
N VAL A 119 20.86 -3.19 22.64
CA VAL A 119 20.18 -2.58 21.49
C VAL A 119 19.06 -1.64 21.95
N THR A 120 18.34 -2.01 23.01
CA THR A 120 17.26 -1.17 23.56
C THR A 120 17.79 0.09 24.24
N VAL A 121 18.93 -0.01 24.94
CA VAL A 121 19.62 1.16 25.51
C VAL A 121 20.06 2.11 24.42
N HIS A 122 20.66 1.59 23.34
CA HIS A 122 21.06 2.41 22.20
C HIS A 122 19.85 3.08 21.54
N ALA A 123 18.79 2.33 21.25
CA ALA A 123 17.57 2.86 20.64
C ALA A 123 16.95 4.00 21.48
N ALA A 124 16.85 3.82 22.79
CA ALA A 124 16.35 4.85 23.70
C ALA A 124 17.22 6.11 23.69
N ALA A 125 18.55 5.96 23.69
CA ALA A 125 19.49 7.07 23.62
C ALA A 125 19.37 7.84 22.29
N THR A 126 19.28 7.13 21.18
CA THR A 126 19.10 7.73 19.85
C THR A 126 17.78 8.51 19.77
N VAL A 127 16.66 7.94 20.19
CA VAL A 127 15.36 8.64 20.18
C VAL A 127 15.36 9.84 21.14
N SER A 128 16.01 9.70 22.31
CA SER A 128 16.19 10.80 23.26
C SER A 128 17.01 11.95 22.69
N SER A 129 18.01 11.66 21.85
CA SER A 129 18.79 12.68 21.14
C SER A 129 17.95 13.53 20.17
N TRP A 130 16.79 13.03 19.73
CA TRP A 130 15.85 13.76 18.88
C TRP A 130 14.88 14.66 19.67
N GLY A 131 15.01 14.69 21.00
CA GLY A 131 14.17 15.48 21.90
C GLY A 131 12.92 14.75 22.41
N PHE A 132 12.82 13.43 22.24
CA PHE A 132 11.72 12.63 22.78
C PHE A 132 12.17 11.83 23.99
N VAL A 133 11.55 12.06 25.15
CA VAL A 133 11.89 11.34 26.39
C VAL A 133 11.40 9.89 26.27
N ILE A 134 12.33 8.93 26.35
CA ILE A 134 12.03 7.50 26.43
C ILE A 134 13.17 6.76 27.13
N SER A 135 12.85 5.92 28.11
CA SER A 135 13.83 5.10 28.81
C SER A 135 13.92 3.67 28.23
N PRO A 136 15.08 3.00 28.33
CA PRO A 136 15.21 1.60 27.95
C PRO A 136 14.22 0.70 28.70
N GLU A 137 13.97 0.99 29.98
CA GLU A 137 13.04 0.25 30.82
C GLU A 137 11.60 0.40 30.32
N GLN A 138 11.18 1.59 29.88
CA GLN A 138 9.84 1.79 29.31
C GLN A 138 9.64 0.95 28.03
N ILE A 139 10.65 0.89 27.16
CA ILE A 139 10.63 0.08 25.93
C ILE A 139 10.52 -1.42 26.26
N LEU A 140 11.37 -1.90 27.17
CA LEU A 140 11.36 -3.31 27.60
C LEU A 140 10.07 -3.68 28.33
N GLN A 141 9.56 -2.79 29.18
CA GLN A 141 8.32 -3.02 29.91
C GLN A 141 7.13 -3.07 28.96
N THR A 142 7.06 -2.18 27.96
CA THR A 142 6.01 -2.23 26.95
C THR A 142 6.03 -3.55 26.18
N ALA A 143 7.22 -4.01 25.77
CA ALA A 143 7.37 -5.31 25.11
C ALA A 143 6.85 -6.47 25.98
N LYS A 144 7.21 -6.46 27.26
CA LYS A 144 6.72 -7.43 28.24
C LYS A 144 5.20 -7.37 28.41
N ASP A 145 4.63 -6.18 28.52
CA ASP A 145 3.19 -5.99 28.75
C ASP A 145 2.35 -6.46 27.56
N ILE A 146 2.84 -6.29 26.32
CA ILE A 146 2.18 -6.81 25.12
C ILE A 146 2.49 -8.28 24.83
N GLY A 147 3.34 -8.93 25.63
CA GLY A 147 3.71 -10.33 25.46
C GLY A 147 4.65 -10.60 24.28
N GLU A 148 5.49 -9.63 23.90
CA GLU A 148 6.45 -9.75 22.81
C GLU A 148 7.90 -9.60 23.31
N PRO A 149 8.90 -10.24 22.67
CA PRO A 149 10.27 -10.11 23.10
C PRO A 149 10.81 -8.70 22.90
N SER A 150 10.32 -7.97 21.88
CA SER A 150 10.70 -6.58 21.61
C SER A 150 9.61 -5.84 20.85
N VAL A 151 9.49 -4.54 21.12
CA VAL A 151 8.75 -3.57 20.30
C VAL A 151 9.62 -2.92 19.21
N LEU A 152 10.95 -3.06 19.28
CA LEU A 152 11.84 -2.48 18.27
C LEU A 152 11.69 -3.22 16.95
N ASN A 153 11.90 -2.50 15.83
CA ASN A 153 11.76 -3.04 14.48
C ASN A 153 10.34 -3.58 14.17
N ARG A 154 9.32 -3.14 14.91
CA ARG A 154 7.90 -3.39 14.60
C ARG A 154 7.29 -2.16 13.93
N ALA A 155 7.90 -1.76 12.81
CA ALA A 155 7.45 -0.59 12.08
C ALA A 155 6.16 -0.87 11.30
N GLY A 156 5.25 0.11 11.31
CA GLY A 156 4.03 0.09 10.51
C GLY A 156 2.81 0.56 11.28
N GLY A 157 1.75 0.90 10.53
CA GLY A 157 0.46 1.28 11.11
C GLY A 157 -0.17 0.16 11.92
N ALA A 158 0.09 -1.08 11.52
CA ALA A 158 -0.38 -2.32 12.10
C ALA A 158 0.08 -2.57 13.56
N PRO A 159 1.39 -2.75 13.85
CA PRO A 159 1.87 -2.83 15.23
C PRO A 159 1.51 -1.58 16.05
N THR A 160 1.55 -0.39 15.44
CA THR A 160 1.19 0.87 16.11
C THR A 160 -0.27 0.86 16.56
N LEU A 161 -1.19 0.44 15.70
CA LEU A 161 -2.60 0.30 16.02
C LEU A 161 -2.79 -0.70 17.16
N ALA A 162 -2.17 -1.87 17.07
CA ALA A 162 -2.29 -2.92 18.08
C ALA A 162 -1.78 -2.46 19.46
N VAL A 163 -0.62 -1.79 19.52
CA VAL A 163 -0.11 -1.22 20.76
C VAL A 163 -1.05 -0.13 21.30
N GLY A 164 -1.56 0.76 20.44
CA GLY A 164 -2.47 1.82 20.84
C GLY A 164 -3.81 1.28 21.39
N ILE A 165 -4.41 0.32 20.69
CA ILE A 165 -5.63 -0.38 21.15
C ILE A 165 -5.36 -1.09 22.47
N ALA A 166 -4.24 -1.78 22.63
CA ALA A 166 -3.90 -2.48 23.86
C ALA A 166 -3.82 -1.52 25.07
N HIS A 167 -3.20 -0.35 24.91
CA HIS A 167 -3.14 0.68 25.96
C HIS A 167 -4.52 1.19 26.38
N VAL A 168 -5.45 1.30 25.43
CA VAL A 168 -6.81 1.80 25.70
C VAL A 168 -7.68 0.70 26.29
N PHE A 169 -7.68 -0.49 25.68
CA PHE A 169 -8.62 -1.55 26.00
C PHE A 169 -8.27 -2.23 27.32
N HIS A 170 -6.99 -2.37 27.68
CA HIS A 170 -6.65 -2.90 29.00
C HIS A 170 -7.16 -2.00 30.14
N LYS A 171 -7.30 -0.68 29.90
CA LYS A 171 -7.81 0.28 30.89
C LYS A 171 -9.34 0.28 30.98
N ILE A 172 -10.01 0.15 29.84
CA ILE A 172 -11.49 0.25 29.76
C ILE A 172 -12.15 -1.12 30.00
N ILE A 173 -11.53 -2.20 29.52
CA ILE A 173 -12.01 -3.57 29.60
C ILE A 173 -10.92 -4.42 30.28
N PRO A 174 -10.79 -4.34 31.61
CA PRO A 174 -9.73 -5.04 32.36
C PRO A 174 -9.97 -6.56 32.49
N MET A 175 -10.84 -7.14 31.66
CA MET A 175 -11.08 -8.59 31.61
C MET A 175 -9.93 -9.37 30.97
N ALA A 176 -9.04 -8.68 30.27
CA ALA A 176 -7.88 -9.27 29.61
C ALA A 176 -6.66 -8.35 29.77
N ASP A 177 -5.47 -8.97 29.75
CA ASP A 177 -4.21 -8.24 29.84
C ASP A 177 -3.88 -7.50 28.53
N MET A 178 -2.85 -6.67 28.59
CA MET A 178 -2.41 -5.87 27.46
C MET A 178 -1.90 -6.76 26.31
N GLY A 179 -1.31 -7.92 26.62
CA GLY A 179 -0.87 -8.90 25.64
C GLY A 179 -2.02 -9.49 24.83
N PHE A 180 -3.13 -9.86 25.46
CA PHE A 180 -4.33 -10.31 24.78
C PHE A 180 -4.86 -9.24 23.81
N TRP A 181 -5.00 -8.00 24.27
CA TRP A 181 -5.53 -6.91 23.42
C TRP A 181 -4.59 -6.56 22.27
N TYR A 182 -3.28 -6.66 22.47
CA TYR A 182 -2.29 -6.48 21.42
C TYR A 182 -2.42 -7.56 20.35
N HIS A 183 -2.42 -8.84 20.73
CA HIS A 183 -2.56 -9.95 19.79
C HIS A 183 -3.93 -9.96 19.10
N PHE A 184 -4.99 -9.57 19.82
CA PHE A 184 -6.30 -9.35 19.21
C PHE A 184 -6.24 -8.27 18.12
N GLY A 185 -5.58 -7.13 18.39
CA GLY A 185 -5.40 -6.05 17.43
C GLY A 185 -4.63 -6.50 16.18
N ILE A 186 -3.54 -7.23 16.35
CA ILE A 186 -2.77 -7.80 15.22
C ILE A 186 -3.59 -8.82 14.43
N LEU A 187 -4.29 -9.73 15.11
CA LEU A 187 -5.12 -10.74 14.44
C LEU A 187 -6.26 -10.09 13.65
N PHE A 188 -6.94 -9.11 14.23
CA PHE A 188 -7.98 -8.34 13.54
C PHE A 188 -7.45 -7.72 12.25
N GLU A 189 -6.29 -7.09 12.31
CA GLU A 189 -5.68 -6.42 11.16
C GLU A 189 -5.14 -7.42 10.12
N ALA A 190 -4.56 -8.53 10.55
CA ALA A 190 -4.17 -9.64 9.68
C ALA A 190 -5.38 -10.24 8.94
N LEU A 191 -6.51 -10.42 9.61
CA LEU A 191 -7.77 -10.88 9.00
C LEU A 191 -8.32 -9.87 7.98
N PHE A 192 -8.19 -8.58 8.27
CA PHE A 192 -8.55 -7.52 7.33
C PHE A 192 -7.68 -7.59 6.06
N ILE A 193 -6.36 -7.74 6.20
CA ILE A 193 -5.44 -7.93 5.07
C ILE A 193 -5.79 -9.19 4.27
N LEU A 194 -6.04 -10.32 4.94
CA LEU A 194 -6.40 -11.58 4.27
C LEU A 194 -7.71 -11.45 3.47
N THR A 195 -8.68 -10.70 3.99
CA THR A 195 -9.92 -10.41 3.26
C THR A 195 -9.66 -9.55 2.02
N ALA A 196 -8.81 -8.52 2.14
CA ALA A 196 -8.40 -7.69 1.01
C ALA A 196 -7.63 -8.52 -0.05
N LEU A 197 -6.78 -9.45 0.39
CA LEU A 197 -6.04 -10.36 -0.49
C LEU A 197 -6.98 -11.33 -1.23
N ASP A 198 -8.01 -11.86 -0.57
CA ASP A 198 -9.03 -12.70 -1.23
C ASP A 198 -9.76 -11.90 -2.32
N ALA A 199 -10.30 -10.74 -1.97
CA ALA A 199 -11.01 -9.87 -2.92
C ALA A 199 -10.10 -9.45 -4.09
N GLY A 200 -8.84 -9.11 -3.80
CA GLY A 200 -7.83 -8.77 -4.79
C GLY A 200 -7.46 -9.93 -5.71
N THR A 201 -7.29 -11.14 -5.17
CA THR A 201 -7.00 -12.35 -5.95
C THR A 201 -8.16 -12.70 -6.87
N ARG A 202 -9.40 -12.54 -6.39
CA ARG A 202 -10.61 -12.74 -7.21
C ARG A 202 -10.69 -11.74 -8.35
N ALA A 203 -10.48 -10.44 -8.08
CA ALA A 203 -10.45 -9.42 -9.11
C ALA A 203 -9.30 -9.66 -10.11
N GLY A 204 -8.10 -9.96 -9.61
CA GLY A 204 -6.90 -10.23 -10.38
C GLY A 204 -7.03 -11.46 -11.29
N ARG A 205 -7.68 -12.53 -10.82
CA ARG A 205 -8.05 -13.68 -11.67
C ARG A 205 -8.83 -13.22 -12.89
N PHE A 206 -9.87 -12.42 -12.71
CA PHE A 206 -10.70 -11.97 -13.84
C PHE A 206 -9.93 -11.07 -14.81
N MET A 207 -9.11 -10.16 -14.28
CA MET A 207 -8.26 -9.30 -15.10
C MET A 207 -7.23 -10.12 -15.91
N LEU A 208 -6.61 -11.13 -15.29
CA LEU A 208 -5.66 -12.01 -15.96
C LEU A 208 -6.35 -12.87 -17.04
N GLN A 209 -7.53 -13.42 -16.73
CA GLN A 209 -8.33 -14.18 -17.69
C GLN A 209 -8.75 -13.31 -18.89
N ASP A 210 -9.14 -12.05 -18.67
CA ASP A 210 -9.52 -11.14 -19.74
C ASP A 210 -8.31 -10.75 -20.62
N LEU A 211 -7.16 -10.44 -19.98
CA LEU A 211 -5.91 -10.14 -20.66
C LEU A 211 -5.44 -11.32 -21.53
N LEU A 212 -5.32 -12.51 -20.94
CA LEU A 212 -4.90 -13.72 -21.67
C LEU A 212 -5.94 -14.16 -22.69
N GLY A 213 -7.22 -13.89 -22.42
CA GLY A 213 -8.35 -14.15 -23.29
C GLY A 213 -8.24 -13.46 -24.65
N ASN A 214 -7.53 -12.32 -24.73
CA ASN A 214 -7.27 -11.64 -26.00
C ASN A 214 -6.31 -12.41 -26.92
N PHE A 215 -5.47 -13.29 -26.37
CA PHE A 215 -4.58 -14.16 -27.12
C PHE A 215 -5.16 -15.58 -27.28
N VAL A 216 -5.83 -16.08 -26.24
CA VAL A 216 -6.44 -17.41 -26.20
C VAL A 216 -7.91 -17.27 -25.80
N PRO A 217 -8.86 -17.21 -26.77
CA PRO A 217 -10.28 -16.92 -26.50
C PRO A 217 -10.94 -17.85 -25.48
N PHE A 218 -10.46 -19.08 -25.33
CA PHE A 218 -10.94 -20.01 -24.31
C PHE A 218 -10.82 -19.46 -22.88
N LEU A 219 -9.81 -18.64 -22.59
CA LEU A 219 -9.58 -18.10 -21.25
C LEU A 219 -10.60 -17.02 -20.84
N LYS A 220 -11.37 -16.47 -21.80
CA LYS A 220 -12.50 -15.56 -21.52
C LYS A 220 -13.70 -16.28 -20.86
N LYS A 221 -13.76 -17.62 -20.94
CA LYS A 221 -14.84 -18.42 -20.37
C LYS A 221 -14.72 -18.47 -18.85
N THR A 222 -15.43 -17.57 -18.16
CA THR A 222 -15.42 -17.45 -16.69
C THR A 222 -16.13 -18.60 -15.98
N ASP A 223 -16.98 -19.33 -16.69
CA ASP A 223 -17.69 -20.54 -16.28
C ASP A 223 -16.84 -21.82 -16.39
N SER A 224 -15.72 -21.79 -17.12
CA SER A 224 -14.83 -22.93 -17.26
C SER A 224 -13.94 -23.11 -16.03
N LEU A 225 -14.00 -24.29 -15.41
CA LEU A 225 -13.11 -24.66 -14.30
C LEU A 225 -11.63 -24.56 -14.70
N VAL A 226 -11.27 -25.01 -15.90
CA VAL A 226 -9.88 -25.00 -16.39
C VAL A 226 -9.37 -23.57 -16.56
N ALA A 227 -10.13 -22.71 -17.24
CA ALA A 227 -9.77 -21.30 -17.38
C ALA A 227 -9.68 -20.60 -16.02
N GLY A 228 -10.59 -20.96 -15.10
CA GLY A 228 -10.58 -20.48 -13.72
C GLY A 228 -9.33 -20.88 -12.94
N ILE A 229 -8.93 -22.15 -13.01
CA ILE A 229 -7.71 -22.65 -12.36
C ILE A 229 -6.48 -21.95 -12.93
N ILE A 230 -6.36 -21.82 -14.26
CA ILE A 230 -5.23 -21.13 -14.88
C ILE A 230 -5.17 -19.66 -14.43
N GLY A 231 -6.30 -18.96 -14.44
CA GLY A 231 -6.39 -17.58 -13.99
C GLY A 231 -6.03 -17.42 -12.51
N THR A 232 -6.54 -18.29 -11.64
CA THR A 232 -6.23 -18.26 -10.20
C THR A 232 -4.78 -18.63 -9.93
N ALA A 233 -4.27 -19.74 -10.49
CA ALA A 233 -2.90 -20.18 -10.29
C ALA A 233 -1.89 -19.16 -10.84
N GLY A 234 -2.19 -18.55 -11.99
CA GLY A 234 -1.39 -17.47 -12.55
C GLY A 234 -1.39 -16.23 -11.66
N CYS A 235 -2.57 -15.79 -11.19
CA CYS A 235 -2.68 -14.63 -10.32
C CYS A 235 -1.97 -14.85 -8.97
N VAL A 236 -2.23 -15.99 -8.31
CA VAL A 236 -1.60 -16.38 -7.04
C VAL A 236 -0.09 -16.58 -7.20
N GLY A 237 0.34 -17.19 -8.31
CA GLY A 237 1.76 -17.36 -8.61
C GLY A 237 2.48 -16.02 -8.81
N LEU A 238 1.86 -15.06 -9.52
CA LEU A 238 2.45 -13.73 -9.75
C LEU A 238 2.63 -12.95 -8.46
N TRP A 239 1.58 -12.79 -7.64
CA TRP A 239 1.73 -12.04 -6.39
C TRP A 239 2.49 -12.84 -5.32
N GLY A 240 2.36 -14.17 -5.29
CA GLY A 240 3.13 -15.06 -4.42
C GLY A 240 4.63 -15.02 -4.72
N TYR A 241 5.01 -14.88 -6.00
CA TYR A 241 6.40 -14.62 -6.38
C TYR A 241 6.88 -13.26 -5.84
N LEU A 242 6.07 -12.21 -5.94
CA LEU A 242 6.41 -10.91 -5.36
C LEU A 242 6.57 -10.98 -3.83
N LEU A 243 5.74 -11.77 -3.15
CA LEU A 243 5.88 -12.02 -1.71
C LEU A 243 7.19 -12.76 -1.41
N TYR A 244 7.49 -13.83 -2.16
CA TYR A 244 8.73 -14.59 -2.02
C TYR A 244 9.95 -13.70 -2.23
N GLN A 245 9.97 -12.87 -3.27
CA GLN A 245 11.02 -11.88 -3.50
C GLN A 245 11.10 -10.86 -2.35
N GLY A 246 9.96 -10.44 -1.81
CA GLY A 246 9.88 -9.56 -0.65
C GLY A 246 10.57 -10.13 0.60
N VAL A 247 10.53 -11.45 0.78
CA VAL A 247 11.15 -12.15 1.93
C VAL A 247 12.61 -12.51 1.67
N VAL A 248 12.94 -12.98 0.46
CA VAL A 248 14.26 -13.53 0.13
C VAL A 248 15.26 -12.47 -0.32
N ASP A 249 14.80 -11.35 -0.89
CA ASP A 249 15.66 -10.23 -1.29
C ASP A 249 15.54 -9.05 -0.30
N PRO A 250 16.37 -9.03 0.77
CA PRO A 250 16.37 -7.95 1.76
C PRO A 250 16.84 -6.59 1.20
N LEU A 251 17.43 -6.56 0.00
CA LEU A 251 18.00 -5.36 -0.62
C LEU A 251 17.11 -4.78 -1.72
N GLY A 252 16.19 -5.56 -2.28
CA GLY A 252 15.45 -5.20 -3.48
C GLY A 252 13.98 -5.61 -3.55
N GLY A 253 13.47 -6.46 -2.66
CA GLY A 253 12.08 -6.92 -2.69
C GLY A 253 11.08 -5.82 -2.29
N VAL A 254 10.75 -5.74 -1.00
CA VAL A 254 9.70 -4.84 -0.50
C VAL A 254 10.05 -3.36 -0.68
N LYS A 255 11.32 -2.96 -0.43
CA LYS A 255 11.75 -1.55 -0.48
C LYS A 255 11.67 -0.96 -1.89
N SER A 256 11.93 -1.76 -2.91
CA SER A 256 11.87 -1.34 -4.32
C SER A 256 10.43 -1.29 -4.83
N LEU A 257 9.61 -2.27 -4.43
CA LEU A 257 8.22 -2.39 -4.90
C LEU A 257 7.28 -1.38 -4.24
N TRP A 258 7.56 -0.95 -3.00
CA TRP A 258 6.65 -0.07 -2.25
C TRP A 258 6.38 1.28 -2.93
N PRO A 259 7.39 2.03 -3.40
CA PRO A 259 7.15 3.25 -4.17
C PRO A 259 6.33 2.97 -5.44
N LEU A 260 6.63 1.88 -6.15
CA LEU A 260 5.93 1.53 -7.38
C LEU A 260 4.46 1.18 -7.11
N PHE A 261 4.18 0.47 -6.03
CA PHE A 261 2.82 0.17 -5.57
C PHE A 261 2.02 1.45 -5.36
N GLY A 262 2.60 2.40 -4.62
CA GLY A 262 1.94 3.67 -4.34
C GLY A 262 1.68 4.51 -5.58
N ILE A 263 2.68 4.63 -6.46
CA ILE A 263 2.55 5.32 -7.76
C ILE A 263 1.45 4.66 -8.60
N SER A 264 1.50 3.34 -8.76
CA SER A 264 0.52 2.57 -9.58
C SER A 264 -0.89 2.75 -9.06
N ASN A 265 -1.07 2.73 -7.74
CA ASN A 265 -2.37 2.90 -7.12
C ASN A 265 -2.95 4.31 -7.36
N GLN A 266 -2.14 5.37 -7.23
CA GLN A 266 -2.63 6.72 -7.53
C GLN A 266 -2.96 6.93 -9.00
N MET A 267 -2.16 6.33 -9.88
CA MET A 267 -2.38 6.37 -11.32
C MET A 267 -3.67 5.67 -11.72
N LEU A 268 -3.97 4.53 -11.10
CA LEU A 268 -5.23 3.82 -11.28
C LEU A 268 -6.43 4.61 -10.77
N ALA A 269 -6.29 5.30 -9.63
CA ALA A 269 -7.32 6.22 -9.12
C ALA A 269 -7.59 7.36 -10.12
N ALA A 270 -6.54 7.94 -10.71
CA ALA A 270 -6.68 8.97 -11.73
C ALA A 270 -7.43 8.45 -12.97
N VAL A 271 -7.12 7.23 -13.44
CA VAL A 271 -7.85 6.58 -14.55
C VAL A 271 -9.32 6.39 -14.21
N ALA A 272 -9.64 5.95 -12.99
CA ALA A 272 -11.02 5.78 -12.54
C ALA A 272 -11.80 7.10 -12.52
N LEU A 273 -11.18 8.18 -12.05
CA LEU A 273 -11.79 9.51 -12.04
C LEU A 273 -12.00 10.05 -13.46
N VAL A 274 -11.05 9.84 -14.38
CA VAL A 274 -11.18 10.19 -15.79
C VAL A 274 -12.34 9.41 -16.43
N LEU A 275 -12.44 8.11 -16.16
CA LEU A 275 -13.58 7.30 -16.61
C LEU A 275 -14.90 7.85 -16.06
N GLY A 276 -14.95 8.17 -14.76
CA GLY A 276 -16.12 8.80 -14.13
C GLY A 276 -16.50 10.13 -14.80
N THR A 277 -15.51 10.97 -15.16
CA THR A 277 -15.74 12.21 -15.92
C THR A 277 -16.38 11.91 -17.28
N VAL A 278 -15.83 10.95 -18.03
CA VAL A 278 -16.35 10.56 -19.36
C VAL A 278 -17.79 10.06 -19.24
N VAL A 279 -18.09 9.21 -18.25
CA VAL A 279 -19.44 8.71 -18.00
C VAL A 279 -20.41 9.85 -17.69
N LEU A 280 -20.04 10.79 -16.81
CA LEU A 280 -20.88 11.96 -16.49
C LEU A 280 -21.17 12.83 -17.72
N VAL A 281 -20.18 13.02 -18.60
CA VAL A 281 -20.36 13.72 -19.87
C VAL A 281 -21.35 12.98 -20.76
N LYS A 282 -21.20 11.65 -20.92
CA LYS A 282 -22.08 10.82 -21.75
C LYS A 282 -23.52 10.77 -21.23
N MET A 283 -23.70 10.90 -19.92
CA MET A 283 -25.00 11.00 -19.24
C MET A 283 -25.66 12.38 -19.31
N GLN A 284 -25.06 13.37 -20.00
CA GLN A 284 -25.52 14.77 -20.02
C GLN A 284 -25.53 15.43 -18.63
N ARG A 285 -24.61 15.00 -17.74
CA ARG A 285 -24.44 15.50 -16.38
C ARG A 285 -23.20 16.39 -16.25
N THR A 286 -22.88 17.15 -17.29
CA THR A 286 -21.67 17.99 -17.41
C THR A 286 -21.51 18.98 -16.26
N LYS A 287 -22.60 19.48 -15.67
CA LYS A 287 -22.56 20.38 -14.50
C LYS A 287 -21.92 19.78 -13.23
N TYR A 288 -21.80 18.45 -13.16
CA TYR A 288 -21.24 17.73 -12.01
C TYR A 288 -19.82 17.19 -12.25
N ILE A 289 -19.23 17.43 -13.43
CA ILE A 289 -17.91 16.85 -13.78
C ILE A 289 -16.80 17.29 -12.83
N TRP A 290 -16.94 18.47 -12.21
CA TRP A 290 -15.97 19.00 -11.25
C TRP A 290 -15.71 18.05 -10.08
N VAL A 291 -16.69 17.23 -9.69
CA VAL A 291 -16.57 16.21 -8.62
C VAL A 291 -15.52 15.16 -8.95
N THR A 292 -15.27 14.91 -10.24
CA THR A 292 -14.26 13.93 -10.70
C THR A 292 -13.01 14.62 -11.25
N VAL A 293 -13.17 15.73 -11.98
CA VAL A 293 -12.06 16.46 -12.62
C VAL A 293 -11.13 17.12 -11.60
N ILE A 294 -11.66 17.75 -10.54
CA ILE A 294 -10.82 18.44 -9.55
C ILE A 294 -9.92 17.43 -8.80
N PRO A 295 -10.45 16.34 -8.22
CA PRO A 295 -9.61 15.31 -7.62
C PRO A 295 -8.65 14.67 -8.62
N ALA A 296 -9.08 14.40 -9.86
CA ALA A 296 -8.21 13.83 -10.88
C ALA A 296 -7.02 14.74 -11.19
N ALA A 297 -7.27 16.04 -11.40
CA ALA A 297 -6.22 17.02 -11.70
C ALA A 297 -5.22 17.15 -10.53
N TRP A 298 -5.73 17.18 -9.30
CA TRP A 298 -4.89 17.22 -8.10
C TRP A 298 -4.02 15.97 -7.96
N LEU A 299 -4.60 14.79 -8.11
CA LEU A 299 -3.87 13.52 -8.03
C LEU A 299 -2.82 13.38 -9.12
N LEU A 300 -3.15 13.78 -10.35
CA LEU A 300 -2.20 13.78 -11.46
C LEU A 300 -1.05 14.75 -11.21
N LEU A 301 -1.33 15.94 -10.69
CA LEU A 301 -0.29 16.91 -10.33
C LEU A 301 0.65 16.35 -9.27
N CYS A 302 0.10 15.84 -8.15
CA CYS A 302 0.92 15.29 -7.07
C CYS A 302 1.69 14.05 -7.52
N THR A 303 1.04 13.12 -8.23
CA THR A 303 1.67 11.87 -8.66
C THR A 303 2.76 12.11 -9.70
N THR A 304 2.50 12.94 -10.71
CA THR A 304 3.50 13.30 -11.71
C THR A 304 4.67 14.07 -11.10
N TRP A 305 4.42 14.97 -10.14
CA TRP A 305 5.50 15.64 -9.40
C TRP A 305 6.33 14.63 -8.60
N ALA A 306 5.68 13.80 -7.79
CA ALA A 306 6.37 12.82 -6.94
C ALA A 306 7.22 11.86 -7.78
N LEU A 307 6.68 11.45 -8.94
CA LEU A 307 7.37 10.59 -9.87
C LEU A 307 8.52 11.28 -10.59
N GLY A 308 8.36 12.55 -10.96
CA GLY A 308 9.46 13.38 -11.48
C GLY A 308 10.62 13.46 -10.50
N LEU A 309 10.32 13.67 -9.21
CA LEU A 309 11.33 13.62 -8.15
C LEU A 309 11.95 12.23 -8.00
N LYS A 310 11.16 11.16 -8.00
CA LYS A 310 11.68 9.79 -7.89
C LYS A 310 12.46 9.33 -9.10
N LEU A 311 12.20 9.86 -10.29
CA LEU A 311 12.97 9.54 -11.49
C LEU A 311 14.28 10.31 -11.52
N PHE A 312 14.22 11.64 -11.33
CA PHE A 312 15.30 12.55 -11.73
C PHE A 312 16.00 13.27 -10.56
N SER A 313 15.55 13.13 -9.32
CA SER A 313 16.22 13.82 -8.20
C SER A 313 17.63 13.26 -7.98
N SER A 314 18.60 14.15 -7.93
CA SER A 314 19.99 13.88 -7.53
C SER A 314 20.21 13.98 -6.02
N ASN A 315 19.18 14.32 -5.24
CA ASN A 315 19.29 14.40 -3.79
C ASN A 315 19.41 12.97 -3.21
N PRO A 316 20.49 12.63 -2.49
CA PRO A 316 20.66 11.31 -1.88
C PRO A 316 19.51 10.91 -0.94
N GLN A 317 18.87 11.87 -0.27
CA GLN A 317 17.76 11.61 0.64
C GLN A 317 16.46 11.22 -0.08
N MET A 318 16.32 11.61 -1.35
CA MET A 318 15.12 11.35 -2.13
C MET A 318 15.17 9.98 -2.82
N GLU A 319 16.36 9.36 -2.86
CA GLU A 319 16.62 8.05 -3.47
C GLU A 319 16.01 7.97 -4.88
N GLY A 320 16.41 8.90 -5.76
CA GLY A 320 15.97 8.91 -7.15
C GLY A 320 16.49 7.69 -7.91
N PHE A 321 15.65 7.03 -8.71
CA PHE A 321 15.97 5.75 -9.35
C PHE A 321 17.21 5.84 -10.24
N PHE A 322 17.32 6.87 -11.11
CA PHE A 322 18.50 7.03 -11.95
C PHE A 322 19.75 7.39 -11.15
N PHE A 323 19.60 8.24 -10.13
CA PHE A 323 20.69 8.62 -9.24
C PHE A 323 21.25 7.41 -8.48
N MET A 324 20.39 6.60 -7.88
CA MET A 324 20.79 5.40 -7.16
C MET A 324 21.45 4.38 -8.08
N ALA A 325 20.87 4.14 -9.27
CA ALA A 325 21.46 3.24 -10.25
C ALA A 325 22.87 3.69 -10.67
N GLN A 326 23.08 4.99 -10.88
CA GLN A 326 24.39 5.54 -11.23
C GLN A 326 25.37 5.43 -10.05
N GLN A 327 24.95 5.80 -8.84
CA GLN A 327 25.80 5.77 -7.65
C GLN A 327 26.30 4.35 -7.35
N TYR A 328 25.44 3.33 -7.47
CA TYR A 328 25.87 1.93 -7.26
C TYR A 328 26.77 1.43 -8.38
N LYS A 329 26.54 1.84 -9.64
CA LYS A 329 27.47 1.55 -10.75
C LYS A 329 28.84 2.16 -10.52
N GLU A 330 28.91 3.42 -10.10
CA GLU A 330 30.16 4.10 -9.80
C GLU A 330 30.90 3.44 -8.64
N LYS A 331 30.19 3.02 -7.57
CA LYS A 331 30.81 2.27 -6.47
C LYS A 331 31.36 0.89 -6.90
N ILE A 332 30.68 0.20 -7.81
CA ILE A 332 31.19 -1.05 -8.40
C ILE A 332 32.44 -0.77 -9.24
N ALA A 333 32.41 0.28 -10.07
CA ALA A 333 33.48 0.64 -10.98
C ALA A 333 34.72 1.22 -10.28
N ALA A 334 34.54 1.95 -9.18
CA ALA A 334 35.62 2.55 -8.39
C ALA A 334 36.56 1.50 -7.79
N GLY A 335 36.10 0.26 -7.62
CA GLY A 335 36.85 -0.81 -6.99
C GLY A 335 37.07 -0.57 -5.48
N GLY A 336 37.33 -1.65 -4.76
CA GLY A 336 37.54 -1.67 -3.31
C GLY A 336 37.55 -3.10 -2.80
N GLU A 337 37.70 -3.31 -1.48
CA GLU A 337 37.56 -4.63 -0.83
C GLU A 337 36.08 -5.08 -0.78
N LEU A 338 35.40 -5.08 -1.93
CA LEU A 338 34.04 -5.56 -2.07
C LEU A 338 34.08 -7.06 -2.39
N THR A 339 33.40 -7.85 -1.57
CA THR A 339 33.20 -9.28 -1.82
C THR A 339 32.35 -9.51 -3.07
N ALA A 340 32.46 -10.68 -3.69
CA ALA A 340 31.64 -11.07 -4.84
C ALA A 340 30.13 -10.95 -4.55
N GLN A 341 29.72 -11.28 -3.31
CA GLN A 341 28.33 -11.14 -2.87
C GLN A 341 27.89 -9.67 -2.82
N GLN A 342 28.74 -8.77 -2.30
CA GLN A 342 28.42 -7.34 -2.27
C GLN A 342 28.29 -6.77 -3.69
N ILE A 343 29.15 -7.19 -4.62
CA ILE A 343 29.06 -6.77 -6.03
C ILE A 343 27.75 -7.29 -6.66
N ALA A 344 27.39 -8.56 -6.45
CA ALA A 344 26.12 -9.13 -6.94
C ALA A 344 24.92 -8.34 -6.39
N ASN A 345 24.89 -8.11 -5.09
CA ASN A 345 23.86 -7.33 -4.41
C ASN A 345 23.71 -5.91 -4.98
N MET A 346 24.83 -5.22 -5.21
CA MET A 346 24.80 -3.87 -5.79
C MET A 346 24.32 -3.89 -7.25
N ASN A 347 24.70 -4.89 -8.05
CA ASN A 347 24.16 -5.06 -9.40
C ASN A 347 22.65 -5.30 -9.39
N HIS A 348 22.13 -6.10 -8.46
CA HIS A 348 20.68 -6.27 -8.27
C HIS A 348 19.98 -4.93 -7.97
N ILE A 349 20.54 -4.11 -7.07
CA ILE A 349 20.00 -2.78 -6.77
C ILE A 349 19.97 -1.90 -8.03
N VAL A 350 21.00 -1.94 -8.87
CA VAL A 350 21.06 -1.20 -10.14
C VAL A 350 19.94 -1.64 -11.09
N VAL A 351 19.77 -2.95 -11.30
CA VAL A 351 18.73 -3.52 -12.17
C VAL A 351 17.33 -3.13 -11.68
N ASN A 352 17.10 -3.23 -10.37
CA ASN A 352 15.82 -2.89 -9.75
C ASN A 352 15.48 -1.40 -9.95
N ASN A 353 16.45 -0.50 -9.78
CA ASN A 353 16.23 0.93 -9.99
C ASN A 353 15.91 1.26 -11.45
N TYR A 354 16.60 0.66 -12.43
CA TYR A 354 16.23 0.86 -13.84
C TYR A 354 14.87 0.27 -14.19
N THR A 355 14.55 -0.89 -13.63
CA THR A 355 13.23 -1.53 -13.81
C THR A 355 12.13 -0.63 -13.26
N ASN A 356 12.29 -0.10 -12.05
CA ASN A 356 11.35 0.83 -11.44
C ASN A 356 11.20 2.11 -12.26
N ALA A 357 12.30 2.67 -12.77
CA ALA A 357 12.26 3.85 -13.63
C ALA A 357 11.50 3.56 -14.94
N GLY A 358 11.78 2.43 -15.59
CA GLY A 358 11.09 2.00 -16.80
C GLY A 358 9.59 1.80 -16.59
N LEU A 359 9.20 1.07 -15.53
CA LEU A 359 7.80 0.84 -15.18
C LEU A 359 7.07 2.14 -14.81
N SER A 360 7.74 3.04 -14.09
CA SER A 360 7.22 4.36 -13.74
C SER A 360 6.90 5.21 -14.98
N ILE A 361 7.82 5.25 -15.95
CA ILE A 361 7.64 5.95 -17.21
C ILE A 361 6.50 5.30 -18.02
N LEU A 362 6.47 3.96 -18.08
CA LEU A 362 5.39 3.24 -18.76
C LEU A 362 4.02 3.60 -18.18
N PHE A 363 3.88 3.63 -16.86
CA PHE A 363 2.61 4.00 -16.23
C PHE A 363 2.21 5.45 -16.52
N LEU A 364 3.16 6.40 -16.54
CA LEU A 364 2.88 7.77 -16.98
C LEU A 364 2.31 7.79 -18.40
N VAL A 365 2.98 7.12 -19.33
CA VAL A 365 2.56 7.07 -20.73
C VAL A 365 1.14 6.51 -20.85
N VAL A 366 0.84 5.41 -20.15
CA VAL A 366 -0.49 4.79 -20.16
C VAL A 366 -1.56 5.74 -19.60
N VAL A 367 -1.33 6.33 -18.43
CA VAL A 367 -2.31 7.23 -17.78
C VAL A 367 -2.58 8.46 -18.63
N TYR A 368 -1.54 9.12 -19.13
CA TYR A 368 -1.70 10.31 -19.98
C TYR A 368 -2.34 9.97 -21.33
N SER A 369 -2.12 8.77 -21.86
CA SER A 369 -2.84 8.28 -23.05
C SER A 369 -4.34 8.13 -22.76
N ILE A 370 -4.72 7.57 -21.61
CA ILE A 370 -6.12 7.44 -21.20
C ILE A 370 -6.78 8.82 -21.03
N ILE A 371 -6.08 9.78 -20.41
CA ILE A 371 -6.55 11.17 -20.29
C ILE A 371 -6.81 11.76 -21.67
N PHE A 372 -5.87 11.59 -22.60
CA PHE A 372 -6.01 12.06 -23.97
C PHE A 372 -7.26 11.49 -24.64
N TYR A 373 -7.50 10.17 -24.53
CA TYR A 373 -8.72 9.54 -25.04
C TYR A 373 -9.99 10.00 -24.33
N GLY A 374 -9.92 10.28 -23.02
CA GLY A 374 -11.02 10.86 -22.25
C GLY A 374 -11.40 12.25 -22.75
N ILE A 375 -10.41 13.12 -22.99
CA ILE A 375 -10.62 14.46 -23.58
C ILE A 375 -11.22 14.34 -24.98
N LYS A 376 -10.67 13.47 -25.83
CA LYS A 376 -11.19 13.23 -27.18
C LYS A 376 -12.66 12.80 -27.15
N THR A 377 -13.01 11.91 -26.23
CA THR A 377 -14.39 11.45 -26.04
C THR A 377 -15.31 12.58 -25.59
N TRP A 378 -14.85 13.41 -24.65
CA TRP A 378 -15.59 14.59 -24.23
C TRP A 378 -15.85 15.57 -25.40
N LEU A 379 -14.82 15.88 -26.19
CA LEU A 379 -14.96 16.78 -27.35
C LEU A 379 -15.97 16.25 -28.38
N ASN A 380 -16.03 14.92 -28.58
CA ASN A 380 -16.98 14.29 -29.50
C ASN A 380 -18.43 14.32 -28.97
N VAL A 381 -18.63 14.16 -27.66
CA VAL A 381 -19.96 14.01 -27.07
C VAL A 381 -20.56 15.32 -26.56
N ARG A 382 -19.74 16.34 -26.25
CA ARG A 382 -20.20 17.60 -25.61
C ARG A 382 -21.29 18.36 -26.38
N ASN A 383 -21.34 18.20 -27.69
CA ASN A 383 -22.31 18.86 -28.56
C ASN A 383 -23.55 17.98 -28.84
N ASN A 384 -23.52 16.71 -28.45
CA ASN A 384 -24.67 15.84 -28.56
C ASN A 384 -25.68 16.20 -27.46
N LYS A 385 -26.95 16.34 -27.83
CA LYS A 385 -28.04 16.63 -26.88
C LYS A 385 -28.64 15.37 -26.25
N VAL A 386 -28.27 14.20 -26.75
CA VAL A 386 -28.78 12.89 -26.33
C VAL A 386 -27.75 12.17 -25.45
N ARG A 387 -28.26 11.38 -24.51
CA ARG A 387 -27.46 10.46 -23.70
C ARG A 387 -26.82 9.38 -24.57
N THR A 388 -25.54 9.10 -24.33
CA THR A 388 -24.76 8.10 -25.08
C THR A 388 -24.13 7.03 -24.18
N ASP A 389 -24.50 7.02 -22.89
CA ASP A 389 -23.97 6.10 -21.87
C ASP A 389 -24.48 4.66 -21.97
N LYS A 390 -25.48 4.39 -22.83
CA LYS A 390 -25.99 3.04 -23.10
C LYS A 390 -25.18 2.35 -24.18
N GLU A 391 -24.03 1.77 -23.80
CA GLU A 391 -23.10 1.12 -24.74
C GLU A 391 -23.47 -0.32 -25.09
N THR A 392 -24.17 -1.01 -24.19
CA THR A 392 -24.60 -2.40 -24.39
C THR A 392 -26.12 -2.49 -24.54
N PRO A 393 -26.63 -3.42 -25.38
CA PRO A 393 -28.05 -3.71 -25.43
C PRO A 393 -28.56 -4.19 -24.07
N TYR A 394 -29.79 -3.82 -23.73
CA TYR A 394 -30.46 -4.34 -22.55
C TYR A 394 -30.66 -5.86 -22.69
N VAL A 395 -30.22 -6.62 -21.70
CA VAL A 395 -30.48 -8.05 -21.60
C VAL A 395 -31.52 -8.27 -20.50
N PRO A 396 -32.74 -8.74 -20.83
CA PRO A 396 -33.76 -9.01 -19.82
C PRO A 396 -33.34 -10.18 -18.92
N VAL A 397 -33.76 -10.13 -17.66
CA VAL A 397 -33.67 -11.29 -16.78
C VAL A 397 -34.55 -12.40 -17.36
N PRO A 398 -34.06 -13.64 -17.51
CA PRO A 398 -34.85 -14.74 -18.06
C PRO A 398 -36.16 -14.95 -17.28
N GLU A 399 -37.25 -15.28 -17.99
CA GLU A 399 -38.49 -15.75 -17.36
C GLU A 399 -38.18 -17.06 -16.60
N GLY A 400 -38.14 -16.99 -15.27
CA GLY A 400 -37.63 -18.07 -14.41
C GLY A 400 -36.45 -17.67 -13.51
N GLY A 401 -35.97 -16.43 -13.64
CA GLY A 401 -34.83 -15.91 -12.88
C GLY A 401 -33.49 -16.34 -13.46
N VAL A 402 -32.41 -15.80 -12.89
CA VAL A 402 -31.07 -16.30 -13.19
C VAL A 402 -30.94 -17.65 -12.49
N LYS A 403 -30.75 -18.75 -13.25
CA LYS A 403 -30.30 -20.01 -12.65
C LYS A 403 -28.93 -19.78 -12.03
N THR A 404 -28.90 -19.47 -10.74
CA THR A 404 -27.68 -19.46 -9.96
C THR A 404 -27.22 -20.92 -9.90
N SER A 405 -26.01 -21.20 -10.39
CA SER A 405 -25.37 -22.48 -10.10
C SER A 405 -24.93 -22.46 -8.64
N SER A 406 -25.89 -22.53 -7.71
CA SER A 406 -25.60 -22.67 -6.28
C SER A 406 -25.22 -24.13 -6.00
N HIS A 407 -24.06 -24.51 -6.51
CA HIS A 407 -23.22 -25.54 -5.91
C HIS A 407 -21.96 -24.85 -5.40
N HIS A 408 -22.11 -23.78 -4.61
CA HIS A 408 -21.14 -23.31 -3.62
C HIS A 408 -21.84 -22.39 -2.62
#